data_AF-A0A961XWX6-F1
#
_entry.id   AF-A0A961XWX6-F1
#
_cell.length_a   1.000
_cell.length_b   1.000
_cell.length_c   1.000
_cell.angle_alpha   90.00
_cell.angle_beta   90.00
_cell.angle_gamma   90.00
#
_symmetry.space_group_name_H-M   'P 1'
#
loop_
_entity.id
_entity.type
_entity.pdbx_description
1 polymer ?
#
loop_
_entity_poly.entity_id
_entity_poly.type
_entity_poly.pdbx_seq_one_letter_code
_entity_poly.pdbx_strand_id
1 'polypeptide(L)'
;MSANPAITTARPSLPSAIHADDVDILAGRPLRPGSEHSMLSRFGEDVWDLSPAMFRANARPAAFRVDFGAIADPALRRLAKEYMLARLQAPLRSYRGPCGPSTAKGTLLFLRHFGEFLHDRIGSVELARVDQQVLDAYLAHLGGDGARSSQQIRLYVDVPIDLHHFGPWVTGGGIPFLPWGGRTASNVSGRSRTSSENTTPRIPEPVIGALLHWSMRYVDVFAPDILAAREELDRLEARAAQIIAEDARRTRHERFRYRLRTWLEARRAEG
;
A
#
# COMPACT_ATOMS: atom_id res chain seq x y z
N MET A 1 35.09 -1.13 19.77
CA MET A 1 34.80 -2.23 18.82
C MET A 1 33.34 -2.60 19.00
N SER A 2 32.45 -1.97 18.24
CA SER A 2 31.00 -2.22 18.33
C SER A 2 30.69 -3.44 17.47
N ALA A 3 30.19 -4.50 18.10
CA ALA A 3 29.77 -5.71 17.41
C ALA A 3 28.61 -5.39 16.47
N ASN A 4 28.79 -5.76 15.19
CA ASN A 4 27.75 -5.69 14.17
C ASN A 4 26.62 -6.65 14.58
N PRO A 5 25.35 -6.24 14.64
CA PRO A 5 24.27 -7.15 14.98
C PRO A 5 24.21 -8.28 13.94
N ALA A 6 24.18 -9.51 14.43
CA ALA A 6 24.07 -10.70 13.60
C ALA A 6 22.85 -10.56 12.68
N ILE A 7 23.10 -10.55 11.38
CA ILE A 7 22.08 -10.73 10.35
C ILE A 7 21.52 -12.14 10.62
N THR A 8 20.41 -12.19 11.35
CA THR A 8 19.63 -13.41 11.48
C THR A 8 19.09 -13.68 10.09
N THR A 9 19.74 -14.57 9.35
CA THR A 9 19.27 -15.06 8.06
C THR A 9 17.92 -15.72 8.33
N ALA A 10 16.84 -15.01 8.02
CA ALA A 10 15.49 -15.55 8.13
C ALA A 10 15.45 -16.84 7.30
N ARG A 11 15.01 -17.95 7.91
CA ARG A 11 14.80 -19.20 7.17
C ARG A 11 13.91 -18.90 5.96
N PRO A 12 14.23 -19.35 4.75
CA PRO A 12 13.43 -19.10 3.56
C PRO A 12 12.01 -19.69 3.73
N SER A 13 11.02 -19.09 3.08
CA SER A 13 9.68 -19.69 2.97
C SER A 13 9.76 -21.07 2.30
N LEU A 14 8.76 -21.93 2.55
CA LEU A 14 8.60 -23.14 1.72
C LEU A 14 8.34 -22.75 0.26
N PRO A 15 8.79 -23.55 -0.72
CA PRO A 15 8.53 -23.28 -2.13
C PRO A 15 7.04 -23.35 -2.43
N SER A 16 6.57 -22.48 -3.32
CA SER A 16 5.23 -22.58 -3.91
C SER A 16 5.21 -23.66 -4.97
N ALA A 17 4.16 -24.49 -4.98
CA ALA A 17 3.90 -25.44 -6.05
C ALA A 17 3.16 -24.79 -7.24
N ILE A 18 2.67 -23.56 -7.08
CA ILE A 18 1.78 -22.90 -8.05
C ILE A 18 2.47 -21.71 -8.73
N HIS A 19 3.33 -20.98 -8.01
CA HIS A 19 3.99 -19.78 -8.51
C HIS A 19 5.51 -19.96 -8.55
N ALA A 20 6.14 -19.57 -9.66
CA ALA A 20 7.59 -19.51 -9.75
C ALA A 20 8.13 -18.29 -8.99
N ASP A 21 9.36 -18.39 -8.49
CA ASP A 21 9.99 -17.34 -7.67
C ASP A 21 10.24 -16.03 -8.44
N ASP A 22 10.34 -16.09 -9.76
CA ASP A 22 10.61 -14.96 -10.65
C ASP A 22 9.34 -14.21 -11.09
N VAL A 23 8.15 -14.64 -10.67
CA VAL A 23 6.88 -14.00 -11.03
C VAL A 23 6.83 -12.54 -10.59
N ASP A 24 6.55 -11.65 -11.53
CA ASP A 24 6.30 -10.23 -11.30
C ASP A 24 5.02 -10.01 -10.46
N ILE A 25 5.17 -9.51 -9.23
CA ILE A 25 4.03 -9.30 -8.32
C ILE A 25 3.09 -8.15 -8.75
N LEU A 26 3.57 -7.26 -9.62
CA LEU A 26 2.82 -6.13 -10.18
C LEU A 26 2.47 -6.32 -11.67
N ALA A 27 2.53 -7.55 -12.17
CA ALA A 27 2.16 -7.88 -13.55
C ALA A 27 0.77 -7.32 -13.91
N GLY A 28 0.69 -6.63 -15.05
CA GLY A 28 -0.57 -6.08 -15.58
C GLY A 28 -1.11 -4.86 -14.81
N ARG A 29 -0.33 -4.26 -13.89
CA ARG A 29 -0.72 -3.01 -13.21
C ARG A 29 -0.14 -1.78 -13.89
N PRO A 30 -0.87 -0.64 -13.85
CA PRO A 30 -0.29 0.65 -14.20
C PRO A 30 0.85 1.00 -13.24
N LEU A 31 2.01 1.35 -13.81
CA LEU A 31 3.20 1.77 -13.07
C LEU A 31 3.43 3.27 -13.23
N ARG A 32 4.16 3.88 -12.29
CA ARG A 32 4.64 5.25 -12.43
C ARG A 32 5.56 5.39 -13.64
N PRO A 33 5.52 6.52 -14.37
CA PRO A 33 6.49 6.81 -15.41
C PRO A 33 7.93 6.66 -14.89
N GLY A 34 8.80 6.02 -15.69
CA GLY A 34 10.19 5.76 -15.33
C GLY A 34 10.42 4.53 -14.43
N SER A 35 9.38 3.75 -14.10
CA SER A 35 9.57 2.46 -13.41
C SER A 35 10.03 1.40 -14.42
N GLU A 36 11.20 0.81 -14.19
CA GLU A 36 11.69 -0.33 -14.99
C GLU A 36 11.19 -1.66 -14.42
N HIS A 37 10.95 -2.64 -15.30
CA HIS A 37 10.53 -3.99 -14.89
C HIS A 37 11.59 -4.70 -14.02
N SER A 38 12.86 -4.40 -14.23
CA SER A 38 14.01 -4.89 -13.45
C SER A 38 13.97 -4.48 -11.97
N MET A 39 13.24 -3.41 -11.64
CA MET A 39 13.11 -2.87 -10.28
C MET A 39 11.87 -3.41 -9.55
N LEU A 40 11.03 -4.20 -10.22
CA LEU A 40 9.82 -4.76 -9.63
C LEU A 40 10.19 -5.99 -8.80
N SER A 41 9.76 -6.00 -7.54
CA SER A 41 9.88 -7.16 -6.68
C SER A 41 9.32 -8.43 -7.33
N ARG A 42 9.94 -9.56 -7.03
CA ARG A 42 9.52 -10.90 -7.46
C ARG A 42 8.84 -11.68 -6.35
N PHE A 43 8.06 -12.69 -6.72
CA PHE A 43 7.35 -13.55 -5.78
C PHE A 43 8.28 -14.19 -4.73
N GLY A 44 9.47 -14.63 -5.13
CA GLY A 44 10.43 -15.28 -4.25
C GLY A 44 10.99 -14.38 -3.15
N GLU A 45 10.98 -13.05 -3.34
CA GLU A 45 11.49 -12.09 -2.36
C GLU A 45 10.64 -12.08 -1.08
N ASP A 46 11.29 -11.89 0.08
CA ASP A 46 10.60 -11.74 1.38
C ASP A 46 10.13 -10.31 1.66
N VAL A 47 10.54 -9.34 0.84
CA VAL A 47 10.11 -7.94 0.95
C VAL A 47 9.67 -7.45 -0.42
N TRP A 48 8.38 -7.16 -0.56
CA TRP A 48 7.79 -6.68 -1.81
C TRP A 48 7.61 -5.17 -1.79
N ASP A 49 8.25 -4.47 -2.72
CA ASP A 49 8.08 -3.03 -2.90
C ASP A 49 6.95 -2.71 -3.88
N LEU A 50 5.85 -2.16 -3.37
CA LEU A 50 4.68 -1.80 -4.18
C LEU A 50 4.69 -0.32 -4.62
N SER A 51 5.74 0.43 -4.29
CA SER A 51 5.88 1.84 -4.65
C SER A 51 5.75 2.13 -6.16
N PRO A 52 6.25 1.27 -7.08
CA PRO A 52 6.09 1.49 -8.52
C PRO A 52 4.64 1.60 -8.99
N ALA A 53 3.69 0.94 -8.30
CA ALA A 53 2.26 0.95 -8.64
C ALA A 53 1.44 1.98 -7.85
N MET A 54 2.07 2.92 -7.12
CA MET A 54 1.37 3.87 -6.25
C MET A 54 1.40 5.29 -6.77
N PHE A 55 0.29 5.85 -7.27
CA PHE A 55 0.28 7.21 -7.84
C PHE A 55 0.16 8.36 -6.82
N ARG A 56 0.05 8.06 -5.52
CA ARG A 56 -0.05 9.09 -4.47
C ARG A 56 1.34 9.62 -4.09
N ALA A 57 1.60 10.92 -4.30
CA ALA A 57 2.88 11.56 -3.99
C ALA A 57 3.14 11.75 -2.48
N ASN A 58 2.10 11.96 -1.67
CA ASN A 58 2.22 12.38 -0.27
C ASN A 58 2.29 11.22 0.75
N ALA A 59 2.55 10.00 0.30
CA ALA A 59 2.47 8.83 1.17
C ALA A 59 3.86 8.27 1.49
N ARG A 60 4.07 7.91 2.75
CA ARG A 60 5.37 7.47 3.27
C ARG A 60 5.83 6.19 2.55
N PRO A 61 7.09 6.08 2.08
CA PRO A 61 7.61 4.89 1.40
C PRO A 61 7.40 3.59 2.19
N ALA A 62 7.54 3.64 3.51
CA ALA A 62 7.31 2.50 4.39
C ALA A 62 5.87 1.95 4.30
N ALA A 63 4.87 2.72 3.88
CA ALA A 63 3.49 2.23 3.74
C ALA A 63 3.34 1.19 2.62
N PHE A 64 4.32 1.09 1.71
CA PHE A 64 4.20 0.35 0.45
C PHE A 64 5.09 -0.88 0.34
N ARG A 65 5.86 -1.19 1.40
CA ARG A 65 6.68 -2.40 1.48
C ARG A 65 6.00 -3.49 2.28
N VAL A 66 5.64 -4.60 1.64
CA VAL A 66 5.06 -5.76 2.32
C VAL A 66 6.20 -6.69 2.72
N ASP A 67 6.41 -6.85 4.02
CA ASP A 67 7.50 -7.66 4.58
C ASP A 67 6.93 -8.96 5.16
N PHE A 68 7.39 -10.09 4.61
CA PHE A 68 7.01 -11.44 5.02
C PHE A 68 7.99 -12.04 6.03
N GLY A 69 9.17 -11.44 6.23
CA GLY A 69 10.23 -11.94 7.11
C GLY A 69 9.83 -11.99 8.59
N ALA A 70 8.84 -11.19 9.00
CA ALA A 70 8.27 -11.23 10.34
C ALA A 70 7.43 -12.50 10.63
N ILE A 71 7.10 -13.30 9.60
CA ILE A 71 6.37 -14.57 9.75
C ILE A 71 7.39 -15.69 9.98
N ALA A 72 7.41 -16.22 11.20
CA ALA A 72 8.38 -17.23 11.62
C ALA A 72 8.13 -18.61 10.97
N ASP A 73 6.86 -19.04 10.89
CA ASP A 73 6.49 -20.31 10.25
C ASP A 73 6.70 -20.25 8.72
N PRO A 74 7.60 -21.07 8.15
CA PRO A 74 7.85 -21.10 6.71
C PRO A 74 6.61 -21.49 5.87
N ALA A 75 5.70 -22.29 6.42
CA ALA A 75 4.47 -22.68 5.74
C ALA A 75 3.47 -21.52 5.69
N LEU A 76 3.28 -20.81 6.81
CA LEU A 76 2.48 -19.58 6.83
C LEU A 76 3.08 -18.49 5.93
N ARG A 77 4.42 -18.36 5.90
CA ARG A 77 5.07 -17.36 5.03
C ARG A 77 4.80 -17.64 3.55
N ARG A 78 4.88 -18.91 3.13
CA ARG A 78 4.50 -19.32 1.77
C ARG A 78 3.04 -18.98 1.48
N LEU A 79 2.11 -19.42 2.34
CA LEU A 79 0.68 -19.13 2.19
C LEU A 79 0.43 -17.62 2.08
N ALA A 80 1.17 -16.82 2.86
CA ALA A 80 1.09 -15.38 2.81
C ALA A 80 1.50 -14.77 1.49
N LYS A 81 2.63 -15.21 0.91
CA LYS A 81 3.03 -14.78 -0.43
C LYS A 81 1.97 -15.16 -1.46
N GLU A 82 1.51 -16.40 -1.48
CA GLU A 82 0.52 -16.89 -2.46
C GLU A 82 -0.81 -16.14 -2.39
N TYR A 83 -1.34 -15.97 -1.17
CA TYR A 83 -2.55 -15.20 -0.94
C TYR A 83 -2.39 -13.72 -1.34
N MET A 84 -1.26 -13.10 -0.99
CA MET A 84 -1.01 -11.71 -1.35
C MET A 84 -0.87 -11.53 -2.85
N LEU A 85 -0.24 -12.46 -3.56
CA LEU A 85 -0.16 -12.45 -5.02
C LEU A 85 -1.56 -12.58 -5.64
N ALA A 86 -2.37 -13.54 -5.18
CA ALA A 86 -3.75 -13.72 -5.64
C ALA A 86 -4.60 -12.46 -5.39
N ARG A 87 -4.42 -11.80 -4.23
CA ARG A 87 -5.10 -10.53 -3.93
C ARG A 87 -4.61 -9.37 -4.80
N LEU A 88 -3.33 -9.31 -5.14
CA LEU A 88 -2.78 -8.25 -5.99
C LEU A 88 -3.20 -8.41 -7.46
N GLN A 89 -3.20 -9.64 -7.97
CA GLN A 89 -3.54 -9.92 -9.37
C GLN A 89 -5.07 -10.06 -9.58
N ALA A 90 -5.80 -10.48 -8.55
CA ALA A 90 -7.22 -10.81 -8.60
C ALA A 90 -7.57 -11.72 -9.79
N PRO A 91 -7.04 -12.96 -9.80
CA PRO A 91 -7.22 -13.86 -10.94
C PRO A 91 -8.69 -14.26 -11.13
N LEU A 92 -9.52 -14.20 -10.08
CA LEU A 92 -10.97 -14.38 -10.13
C LEU A 92 -11.71 -13.03 -10.00
N ARG A 93 -11.69 -12.22 -11.07
CA ARG A 93 -12.25 -10.85 -11.08
C ARG A 93 -13.75 -10.78 -10.79
N SER A 94 -14.51 -11.83 -11.13
CA SER A 94 -15.94 -11.94 -10.83
C SER A 94 -16.25 -12.04 -9.34
N TYR A 95 -15.30 -12.52 -8.54
CA TYR A 95 -15.44 -12.67 -7.09
C TYR A 95 -14.94 -11.43 -6.34
N ARG A 96 -13.69 -11.01 -6.62
CA ARG A 96 -13.04 -9.93 -5.86
C ARG A 96 -12.08 -9.16 -6.75
N GLY A 97 -12.16 -7.83 -6.67
CA GLY A 97 -11.22 -6.94 -7.35
C GLY A 97 -9.81 -6.96 -6.71
N PRO A 98 -8.79 -6.50 -7.45
CA PRO A 98 -7.41 -6.47 -6.97
C PRO A 98 -7.25 -5.54 -5.76
N CYS A 99 -6.47 -5.96 -4.76
CA CYS A 99 -6.19 -5.15 -3.59
C CYS A 99 -5.30 -3.95 -3.98
N GLY A 100 -5.69 -2.74 -3.57
CA GLY A 100 -4.84 -1.56 -3.82
C GLY A 100 -3.52 -1.67 -3.03
N PRO A 101 -2.39 -1.12 -3.52
CA PRO A 101 -1.13 -1.25 -2.79
C PRO A 101 -1.16 -0.61 -1.40
N SER A 102 -1.98 0.43 -1.21
CA SER A 102 -2.23 1.05 0.09
C SER A 102 -2.93 0.13 1.10
N THR A 103 -3.59 -0.94 0.65
CA THR A 103 -4.32 -1.89 1.49
C THR A 103 -3.57 -3.20 1.71
N ALA A 104 -2.45 -3.40 1.01
CA ALA A 104 -1.72 -4.66 1.00
C ALA A 104 -1.20 -5.04 2.40
N LYS A 105 -0.63 -4.08 3.14
CA LYS A 105 -0.18 -4.30 4.52
C LYS A 105 -1.29 -4.75 5.46
N GLY A 106 -2.43 -4.07 5.42
CA GLY A 106 -3.59 -4.47 6.22
C GLY A 106 -4.10 -5.85 5.83
N THR A 107 -4.10 -6.16 4.52
CA THR A 107 -4.49 -7.47 4.01
C THR A 107 -3.56 -8.59 4.52
N LEU A 108 -2.24 -8.35 4.53
CA LEU A 108 -1.28 -9.29 5.11
C LEU A 108 -1.49 -9.47 6.62
N LEU A 109 -1.76 -8.38 7.36
CA LEU A 109 -2.04 -8.44 8.80
C LEU A 109 -3.21 -9.38 9.11
N PHE A 110 -4.33 -9.26 8.39
CA PHE A 110 -5.49 -10.12 8.61
C PHE A 110 -5.17 -11.59 8.33
N LEU A 111 -4.43 -11.87 7.25
CA LEU A 111 -4.02 -13.24 6.95
C LEU A 111 -3.08 -13.80 8.02
N ARG A 112 -2.10 -13.02 8.45
CA ARG A 112 -1.15 -13.41 9.49
C ARG A 112 -1.88 -13.85 10.75
N HIS A 113 -2.84 -13.06 11.22
CA HIS A 113 -3.64 -13.41 12.39
C HIS A 113 -4.46 -14.69 12.21
N PHE A 114 -5.01 -14.92 11.02
CA PHE A 114 -5.70 -16.18 10.74
C PHE A 114 -4.74 -17.38 10.77
N GLY A 115 -3.56 -17.25 10.15
CA GLY A 115 -2.55 -18.30 10.14
C GLY A 115 -1.98 -18.60 11.53
N GLU A 116 -1.69 -17.57 12.32
CA GLU A 116 -1.27 -17.72 13.73
C GLU A 116 -2.35 -18.44 14.54
N PHE A 117 -3.63 -18.07 14.37
CA PHE A 117 -4.74 -18.77 15.00
C PHE A 117 -4.82 -20.25 14.58
N LEU A 118 -4.66 -20.57 13.30
CA LEU A 118 -4.65 -21.97 12.83
C LEU A 118 -3.49 -22.75 13.44
N HIS A 119 -2.30 -22.15 13.49
CA HIS A 119 -1.13 -22.75 14.11
C HIS A 119 -1.39 -23.06 15.59
N ASP A 120 -1.93 -22.10 16.35
CA ASP A 120 -2.22 -22.28 17.77
C ASP A 120 -3.34 -23.30 18.02
N ARG A 121 -4.35 -23.36 17.13
CA ARG A 121 -5.55 -24.19 17.33
C ARG A 121 -5.38 -25.63 16.86
N ILE A 122 -4.71 -25.86 15.73
CA ILE A 122 -4.60 -27.18 15.09
C ILE A 122 -3.15 -27.57 14.72
N GLY A 123 -2.15 -26.75 15.09
CA GLY A 123 -0.73 -27.04 14.86
C GLY A 123 -0.29 -26.96 13.40
N SER A 124 -1.13 -26.44 12.50
CA SER A 124 -0.88 -26.43 11.06
C SER A 124 -1.63 -25.29 10.36
N VAL A 125 -1.08 -24.84 9.23
CA VAL A 125 -1.73 -23.88 8.31
C VAL A 125 -2.27 -24.55 7.04
N GLU A 126 -2.32 -25.89 7.02
CA GLU A 126 -2.94 -26.65 5.93
C GLU A 126 -4.45 -26.39 5.88
N LEU A 127 -4.91 -25.71 4.83
CA LEU A 127 -6.31 -25.29 4.68
C LEU A 127 -7.29 -26.45 4.54
N ALA A 128 -6.83 -27.61 4.06
CA ALA A 128 -7.61 -28.83 3.98
C ALA A 128 -8.03 -29.40 5.36
N ARG A 129 -7.33 -29.01 6.44
CA ARG A 129 -7.66 -29.41 7.82
C ARG A 129 -8.65 -28.46 8.50
N VAL A 130 -8.97 -27.35 7.86
CA VAL A 130 -9.95 -26.39 8.39
C VAL A 130 -11.34 -26.97 8.18
N ASP A 131 -12.15 -26.97 9.23
CA ASP A 131 -13.57 -27.28 9.18
C ASP A 131 -14.41 -26.08 9.71
N GLN A 132 -15.74 -26.22 9.70
CA GLN A 132 -16.62 -25.16 10.17
C GLN A 132 -16.45 -24.87 11.68
N GLN A 133 -16.08 -25.87 12.49
CA GLN A 133 -15.88 -25.68 13.93
C GLN A 133 -14.63 -24.83 14.21
N VAL A 134 -13.56 -25.02 13.45
CA VAL A 134 -12.36 -24.17 13.51
C VAL A 134 -12.70 -22.73 13.11
N LEU A 135 -13.50 -22.53 12.06
CA LEU A 135 -13.94 -21.19 11.65
C LEU A 135 -14.84 -20.50 12.67
N ASP A 136 -15.74 -21.24 13.32
CA ASP A 136 -16.60 -20.71 14.37
C ASP A 136 -15.79 -20.36 15.62
N ALA A 137 -14.78 -21.18 15.96
CA ALA A 137 -13.82 -20.85 17.02
C ALA A 137 -12.98 -19.61 16.68
N TYR A 138 -12.59 -19.44 15.41
CA TYR A 138 -11.91 -18.22 14.95
C TYR A 138 -12.81 -16.99 15.11
N LEU A 139 -14.07 -17.08 14.70
CA LEU A 139 -15.03 -15.99 14.87
C LEU A 139 -15.24 -15.62 16.34
N ALA A 140 -15.36 -16.61 17.22
CA ALA A 140 -15.44 -16.40 18.66
C ALA A 140 -14.16 -15.75 19.22
N HIS A 141 -12.99 -16.18 18.78
CA HIS A 141 -11.71 -15.58 19.16
C HIS A 141 -11.61 -14.11 18.76
N LEU A 142 -12.09 -13.75 17.56
CA LEU A 142 -12.08 -12.35 17.10
C LEU A 142 -12.95 -11.44 17.98
N GLY A 143 -14.07 -11.96 18.50
CA GLY A 143 -15.00 -11.24 19.36
C GLY A 143 -14.69 -11.30 20.86
N GLY A 144 -13.86 -12.25 21.30
CA GLY A 144 -13.64 -12.56 22.72
C GLY A 144 -13.15 -11.39 23.57
N ASP A 145 -12.35 -10.50 22.98
CA ASP A 145 -11.79 -9.34 23.71
C ASP A 145 -12.71 -8.11 23.71
N GLY A 146 -13.82 -8.13 22.96
CA GLY A 146 -14.73 -6.98 22.80
C GLY A 146 -14.14 -5.72 22.13
N ALA A 147 -12.83 -5.70 21.86
CA ALA A 147 -12.10 -4.54 21.36
C ALA A 147 -12.32 -4.26 19.86
N ARG A 148 -12.81 -5.25 19.10
CA ARG A 148 -12.98 -5.14 17.64
C ARG A 148 -14.42 -4.79 17.29
N SER A 149 -14.59 -3.74 16.48
CA SER A 149 -15.88 -3.44 15.84
C SER A 149 -16.29 -4.53 14.85
N SER A 150 -17.59 -4.65 14.56
CA SER A 150 -18.11 -5.57 13.52
C SER A 150 -17.49 -5.34 12.14
N GLN A 151 -17.05 -4.10 11.86
CA GLN A 151 -16.32 -3.76 10.64
C GLN A 151 -14.90 -4.32 10.64
N GLN A 152 -14.20 -4.30 11.78
CA GLN A 152 -12.88 -4.93 11.89
C GLN A 152 -13.02 -6.45 11.80
N ILE A 153 -13.96 -7.05 12.54
CA ILE A 153 -14.22 -8.51 12.50
C ILE A 153 -14.49 -8.97 11.07
N ARG A 154 -15.27 -8.22 10.29
CA ARG A 154 -15.50 -8.49 8.87
C ARG A 154 -14.21 -8.67 8.07
N LEU A 155 -13.22 -7.79 8.28
CA LEU A 155 -11.97 -7.82 7.52
C LEU A 155 -11.13 -9.07 7.83
N TYR A 156 -11.20 -9.57 9.07
CA TYR A 156 -10.60 -10.86 9.44
C TYR A 156 -11.38 -12.04 8.84
N VAL A 157 -12.71 -12.00 8.89
CA VAL A 157 -13.60 -13.04 8.32
C VAL A 157 -13.48 -13.14 6.79
N ASP A 158 -13.16 -12.04 6.10
CA ASP A 158 -12.91 -12.05 4.65
C ASP A 158 -11.78 -13.02 4.26
N VAL A 159 -10.78 -13.23 5.12
CA VAL A 159 -9.60 -14.07 4.81
C VAL A 159 -9.97 -15.54 4.54
N PRO A 160 -10.65 -16.28 5.43
CA PRO A 160 -11.04 -17.66 5.15
C PRO A 160 -12.00 -17.77 3.95
N ILE A 161 -12.87 -16.78 3.73
CA ILE A 161 -13.73 -16.76 2.53
C ILE A 161 -12.89 -16.58 1.26
N ASP A 162 -11.94 -15.64 1.27
CA ASP A 162 -10.99 -15.42 0.17
C ASP A 162 -10.18 -16.71 -0.08
N LEU A 163 -9.70 -17.39 0.97
CA LEU A 163 -8.91 -18.63 0.87
C LEU A 163 -9.70 -19.83 0.33
N HIS A 164 -11.02 -19.86 0.50
CA HIS A 164 -11.86 -20.84 -0.22
C HIS A 164 -11.83 -20.56 -1.74
N HIS A 165 -12.10 -19.31 -2.14
CA HIS A 165 -12.19 -18.95 -3.56
C HIS A 165 -10.83 -18.96 -4.27
N PHE A 166 -9.75 -18.60 -3.56
CA PHE A 166 -8.39 -18.60 -4.08
C PHE A 166 -7.70 -19.95 -4.00
N GLY A 167 -8.42 -21.03 -3.66
CA GLY A 167 -7.87 -22.38 -3.57
C GLY A 167 -6.99 -22.81 -4.75
N PRO A 168 -7.34 -22.52 -6.01
CA PRO A 168 -6.50 -22.84 -7.17
C PRO A 168 -5.15 -22.11 -7.24
N TRP A 169 -4.96 -21.03 -6.47
CA TRP A 169 -3.74 -20.19 -6.49
C TRP A 169 -2.88 -20.33 -5.23
N VAL A 170 -3.18 -21.29 -4.36
CA VAL A 170 -2.44 -21.56 -3.12
C VAL A 170 -1.99 -23.02 -3.09
N THR A 171 -0.77 -23.27 -2.58
CA THR A 171 -0.21 -24.61 -2.49
C THR A 171 -0.98 -25.47 -1.50
N GLY A 172 -1.39 -26.67 -1.93
CA GLY A 172 -2.21 -27.59 -1.13
C GLY A 172 -3.71 -27.29 -1.19
N GLY A 173 -4.13 -26.29 -1.97
CA GLY A 173 -5.53 -25.93 -2.13
C GLY A 173 -6.06 -25.00 -1.04
N GLY A 174 -7.29 -24.54 -1.25
CA GLY A 174 -7.99 -23.63 -0.34
C GLY A 174 -8.76 -24.36 0.75
N ILE A 175 -9.60 -23.62 1.47
CA ILE A 175 -10.59 -24.23 2.38
C ILE A 175 -11.60 -25.01 1.52
N PRO A 176 -11.81 -26.33 1.75
CA PRO A 176 -12.47 -27.22 0.78
C PRO A 176 -14.00 -27.10 0.75
N PHE A 177 -14.59 -26.27 1.62
CA PHE A 177 -16.04 -26.07 1.73
C PHE A 177 -16.35 -24.57 1.80
N LEU A 178 -17.61 -24.20 1.56
CA LEU A 178 -18.06 -22.81 1.67
C LEU A 178 -18.06 -22.35 3.14
N PRO A 179 -17.17 -21.42 3.55
CA PRO A 179 -17.10 -20.94 4.92
C PRO A 179 -18.43 -20.35 5.39
N TRP A 180 -18.86 -20.72 6.60
CA TRP A 180 -20.14 -20.31 7.19
C TRP A 180 -21.36 -20.55 6.29
N GLY A 181 -21.32 -21.60 5.47
CA GLY A 181 -22.40 -21.92 4.53
C GLY A 181 -22.57 -20.88 3.42
N GLY A 182 -21.49 -20.19 3.04
CA GLY A 182 -21.52 -19.18 1.97
C GLY A 182 -22.06 -17.82 2.41
N ARG A 183 -22.28 -17.60 3.71
CA ARG A 183 -22.65 -16.28 4.24
C ARG A 183 -21.52 -15.29 3.97
N THR A 184 -21.89 -14.07 3.58
CA THR A 184 -20.91 -13.00 3.38
C THR A 184 -20.22 -12.63 4.69
N ALA A 185 -18.99 -12.11 4.62
CA ALA A 185 -18.27 -11.65 5.81
C ALA A 185 -19.05 -10.60 6.63
N SER A 186 -19.90 -9.79 5.97
CA SER A 186 -20.75 -8.81 6.68
C SER A 186 -21.84 -9.50 7.49
N ASN A 187 -22.46 -10.54 6.95
CA ASN A 187 -23.49 -11.30 7.67
C ASN A 187 -22.87 -12.07 8.85
N VAL A 188 -21.68 -12.67 8.64
CA VAL A 188 -20.97 -13.42 9.67
C VAL A 188 -20.48 -12.52 10.80
N SER A 189 -19.98 -11.32 10.49
CA SER A 189 -19.48 -10.39 11.52
C SER A 189 -20.57 -9.61 12.27
N GLY A 190 -21.86 -9.91 12.00
CA GLY A 190 -22.99 -9.17 12.55
C GLY A 190 -23.04 -7.71 12.07
N ARG A 191 -22.35 -7.38 10.97
CA ARG A 191 -22.40 -6.05 10.38
C ARG A 191 -23.76 -5.87 9.71
N SER A 192 -24.69 -5.25 10.43
CA SER A 192 -25.98 -4.88 9.87
C SER A 192 -25.76 -4.01 8.63
N ARG A 193 -26.50 -4.31 7.57
CA ARG A 193 -26.56 -3.51 6.33
C ARG A 193 -27.18 -2.12 6.53
N THR A 194 -27.47 -1.73 7.77
CA THR A 194 -27.82 -0.36 8.11
C THR A 194 -26.59 0.51 7.88
N SER A 195 -26.41 0.96 6.63
CA SER A 195 -26.21 2.39 6.46
C SER A 195 -27.32 3.00 7.29
N SER A 196 -27.02 3.46 8.50
CA SER A 196 -27.90 4.46 9.08
C SER A 196 -28.05 5.53 8.00
N GLU A 197 -29.22 6.15 7.93
CA GLU A 197 -29.32 7.42 7.22
C GLU A 197 -28.14 8.30 7.66
N ASN A 198 -27.59 9.09 6.73
CA ASN A 198 -26.39 9.88 7.01
C ASN A 198 -26.65 10.71 8.26
N THR A 199 -26.03 10.33 9.38
CA THR A 199 -26.26 10.95 10.69
C THR A 199 -25.61 12.32 10.77
N THR A 200 -24.71 12.63 9.82
CA THR A 200 -24.16 13.96 9.65
C THR A 200 -25.27 14.86 9.14
N PRO A 201 -25.71 15.88 9.91
CA PRO A 201 -26.70 16.84 9.44
C PRO A 201 -26.25 17.46 8.12
N ARG A 202 -27.20 17.77 7.24
CA ARG A 202 -26.88 18.53 6.02
C ARG A 202 -26.18 19.83 6.40
N ILE A 203 -25.12 20.17 5.67
CA ILE A 203 -24.43 21.44 5.84
C ILE A 203 -25.46 22.57 5.59
N PRO A 204 -25.60 23.54 6.50
CA PRO A 204 -26.55 24.64 6.31
C PRO A 204 -26.32 25.38 5.00
N GLU A 205 -27.41 25.80 4.33
CA GLU A 205 -27.35 26.47 3.03
C GLU A 205 -26.37 27.66 2.98
N PRO A 206 -26.31 28.55 3.99
CA PRO A 206 -25.35 29.67 3.96
C PRO A 206 -23.89 29.22 3.97
N VAL A 207 -23.59 28.06 4.57
CA VAL A 207 -22.24 27.52 4.66
C VAL A 207 -21.85 26.84 3.35
N ILE A 208 -22.70 25.95 2.83
CA ILE A 208 -22.40 25.25 1.57
C ILE A 208 -22.39 26.22 0.39
N GLY A 209 -23.30 27.20 0.35
CA GLY A 209 -23.31 28.24 -0.67
C GLY A 209 -22.04 29.08 -0.67
N ALA A 210 -21.56 29.52 0.51
CA ALA A 210 -20.30 30.24 0.62
C ALA A 210 -19.10 29.38 0.20
N LEU A 211 -19.04 28.11 0.63
CA LEU A 211 -17.98 27.19 0.25
C LEU A 211 -17.95 26.98 -1.27
N LEU A 212 -19.10 26.74 -1.90
CA LEU A 212 -19.19 26.55 -3.35
C LEU A 212 -18.81 27.83 -4.11
N HIS A 213 -19.29 28.98 -3.67
CA HIS A 213 -18.93 30.27 -4.29
C HIS A 213 -17.41 30.50 -4.29
N TRP A 214 -16.77 30.32 -3.13
CA TRP A 214 -15.32 30.50 -3.03
C TRP A 214 -14.53 29.39 -3.73
N SER A 215 -15.03 28.16 -3.75
CA SER A 215 -14.41 27.05 -4.50
C SER A 215 -14.42 27.32 -6.00
N MET A 216 -15.55 27.76 -6.54
CA MET A 216 -15.65 28.15 -7.95
C MET A 216 -14.74 29.33 -8.26
N ARG A 217 -14.74 30.37 -7.41
CA ARG A 217 -13.83 31.52 -7.59
C ARG A 217 -12.36 31.12 -7.52
N TYR A 218 -12.02 30.17 -6.65
CA TYR A 218 -10.66 29.63 -6.57
C TYR A 218 -10.23 28.97 -7.88
N VAL A 219 -11.09 28.17 -8.49
CA VAL A 219 -10.80 27.50 -9.76
C VAL A 219 -10.84 28.47 -10.93
N ASP A 220 -11.88 29.30 -11.04
CA ASP A 220 -12.15 30.12 -12.22
C ASP A 220 -11.30 31.40 -12.27
N VAL A 221 -10.96 31.97 -11.11
CA VAL A 221 -10.28 33.27 -11.01
C VAL A 221 -8.86 33.12 -10.49
N PHE A 222 -8.65 32.38 -9.40
CA PHE A 222 -7.33 32.35 -8.74
C PHE A 222 -6.39 31.28 -9.30
N ALA A 223 -6.90 30.17 -9.84
CA ALA A 223 -6.07 29.08 -10.31
C ALA A 223 -5.10 29.48 -11.44
N PRO A 224 -5.47 30.28 -12.46
CA PRO A 224 -4.53 30.72 -13.49
C PRO A 224 -3.31 31.45 -12.90
N ASP A 225 -3.54 32.39 -11.97
CA ASP A 225 -2.45 33.15 -11.33
C ASP A 225 -1.58 32.26 -10.44
N ILE A 226 -2.18 31.33 -9.69
CA ILE A 226 -1.45 30.38 -8.85
C ILE A 226 -0.57 29.47 -9.69
N LEU A 227 -1.09 28.97 -10.82
CA LEU A 227 -0.35 28.11 -11.75
C LEU A 227 0.77 28.90 -12.45
N ALA A 228 0.51 30.13 -12.90
CA ALA A 228 1.53 31.00 -13.48
C ALA A 228 2.65 31.30 -12.47
N ALA A 229 2.30 31.58 -11.21
CA ALA A 229 3.29 31.76 -10.14
C ALA A 229 4.10 30.49 -9.86
N ARG A 230 3.48 29.30 -9.97
CA ARG A 230 4.20 28.02 -9.85
C ARG A 230 5.19 27.82 -10.99
N GLU A 231 4.77 28.06 -12.23
CA GLU A 231 5.67 27.97 -13.40
C GLU A 231 6.84 28.96 -13.29
N GLU A 232 6.59 30.18 -12.81
CA GLU A 232 7.66 31.15 -12.55
C GLU A 232 8.63 30.67 -11.48
N LEU A 233 8.13 30.11 -10.38
CA LEU A 233 8.98 29.54 -9.35
C LEU A 233 9.87 28.41 -9.89
N ASP A 234 9.30 27.49 -10.67
CA ASP A 234 10.06 26.39 -11.28
C ASP A 234 11.18 26.92 -12.21
N ARG A 235 10.90 27.99 -12.97
CA ARG A 235 11.91 28.67 -13.81
C ARG A 235 13.03 29.31 -12.98
N LEU A 236 12.68 29.98 -11.88
CA LEU A 236 13.66 30.61 -10.99
C LEU A 236 14.54 29.56 -10.29
N GLU A 237 13.96 28.45 -9.85
CA GLU A 237 14.69 27.33 -9.25
C GLU A 237 15.66 26.69 -10.25
N ALA A 238 15.22 26.45 -11.49
CA ALA A 238 16.07 25.91 -12.55
C ALA A 238 17.25 26.85 -12.85
N ARG A 239 16.99 28.17 -12.94
CA ARG A 239 18.05 29.18 -13.15
C ARG A 239 19.02 29.24 -11.98
N ALA A 240 18.52 29.20 -10.74
CA ALA A 240 19.38 29.18 -9.56
C ALA A 240 20.29 27.95 -9.54
N ALA A 241 19.75 26.77 -9.86
CA ALA A 241 20.52 25.54 -9.98
C ALA A 241 21.62 25.64 -11.06
N GLN A 242 21.32 26.25 -12.21
CA GLN A 242 22.32 26.50 -13.26
C GLN A 242 23.44 27.42 -12.78
N ILE A 243 23.11 28.56 -12.14
CA ILE A 243 24.09 29.50 -11.60
C ILE A 243 25.00 28.80 -10.57
N ILE A 244 24.41 28.01 -9.66
CA ILE A 244 25.16 27.23 -8.66
C ILE A 244 26.10 26.23 -9.36
N ALA A 245 25.64 25.53 -10.39
CA ALA A 245 26.46 24.56 -11.13
C ALA A 245 27.61 25.23 -11.91
N GLU A 246 27.37 26.39 -12.52
CA GLU A 246 28.41 27.21 -13.16
C GLU A 246 29.42 27.74 -12.14
N ASP A 247 28.96 28.19 -10.98
CA ASP A 247 29.80 28.68 -9.90
C ASP A 247 30.65 27.56 -9.28
N ALA A 248 30.16 26.32 -9.22
CA ALA A 248 30.94 25.19 -8.75
C ALA A 248 32.15 24.88 -9.66
N ARG A 249 32.12 25.28 -10.93
CA ARG A 249 33.21 25.09 -11.90
C ARG A 249 34.29 26.18 -11.83
N ARG A 250 34.09 27.25 -11.04
CA ARG A 250 35.00 28.40 -10.95
C ARG A 250 35.64 28.50 -9.55
N THR A 251 36.90 28.93 -9.48
CA THR A 251 37.54 29.15 -8.18
C THR A 251 36.86 30.31 -7.44
N ARG A 252 36.97 30.35 -6.09
CA ARG A 252 36.34 31.40 -5.27
C ARG A 252 36.75 32.82 -5.69
N HIS A 253 38.00 32.97 -6.15
CA HIS A 253 38.57 34.27 -6.54
C HIS A 253 38.02 34.76 -7.90
N GLU A 254 37.86 33.86 -8.87
CA GLU A 254 37.27 34.16 -10.18
C GLU A 254 35.79 34.55 -10.06
N ARG A 255 35.04 33.88 -9.17
CA ARG A 255 33.63 34.19 -8.88
C ARG A 255 33.44 35.60 -8.36
N PHE A 256 34.24 36.00 -7.37
CA PHE A 256 34.14 37.33 -6.77
C PHE A 256 34.42 38.43 -7.80
N ARG A 257 35.47 38.27 -8.63
CA ARG A 257 35.84 39.25 -9.66
C ARG A 257 34.78 39.38 -10.76
N TYR A 258 34.17 38.26 -11.19
CA TYR A 258 33.10 38.28 -12.18
C TYR A 258 31.86 39.03 -11.66
N ARG A 259 31.34 38.65 -10.47
CA ARG A 259 30.14 39.28 -9.90
C ARG A 259 30.35 40.76 -9.59
N LEU A 260 31.54 41.14 -9.10
CA LEU A 260 31.87 42.54 -8.83
C LEU A 260 31.88 43.38 -10.13
N ARG A 261 32.42 42.85 -11.24
CA ARG A 261 32.36 43.55 -12.53
C ARG A 261 30.95 43.68 -13.06
N THR A 262 30.19 42.58 -13.10
CA THR A 262 28.81 42.60 -13.61
C THR A 262 27.92 43.54 -12.80
N TRP A 263 28.09 43.58 -11.48
CA TRP A 263 27.35 44.51 -10.61
C TRP A 263 27.75 45.98 -10.84
N LEU A 264 29.05 46.27 -10.98
CA LEU A 264 29.53 47.62 -11.30
C LEU A 264 29.08 48.09 -12.69
N GLU A 265 28.99 47.19 -13.67
CA GLU A 265 28.49 47.47 -15.01
C GLU A 265 26.99 47.75 -15.02
N ALA A 266 26.19 46.95 -14.30
CA ALA A 266 24.76 47.20 -14.14
C ALA A 266 24.49 48.55 -13.46
N ARG A 267 25.26 48.91 -12.43
CA ARG A 267 25.12 50.20 -11.73
C ARG A 267 25.52 51.40 -12.57
N ARG A 268 26.52 51.27 -13.45
CA ARG A 268 26.87 52.33 -14.41
C ARG A 268 25.81 52.54 -15.49
N ALA A 269 25.05 51.50 -15.82
CA ALA A 269 23.96 51.60 -16.77
C ALA A 269 22.69 52.22 -16.16
N GLU A 270 22.53 52.15 -14.84
CA GLU A 270 21.37 52.72 -14.12
C GLU A 270 21.53 54.20 -13.72
N GLY A 271 22.75 54.74 -13.70
CA GLY A 271 23.04 56.16 -13.40
C GLY A 271 23.16 56.46 -11.91
#